data_AF-A0A3D5AC33-F1
#
_entry.id   AF-A0A3D5AC33-F1
#
_cell.length_a   1.000
_cell.length_b   1.000
_cell.length_c   1.000
_cell.angle_alpha   90.00
_cell.angle_beta   90.00
_cell.angle_gamma   90.00
#
_symmetry.space_group_name_H-M   'P 1'
#
loop_
_entity.id
_entity.type
_entity.pdbx_description
1 polymer ?
#
loop_
_entity_poly.entity_id
_entity_poly.type
_entity_poly.pdbx_seq_one_letter_code
_entity_poly.pdbx_strand_id
1 'polypeptide(L)'
;MGFERSISPLIKVKKEKKDFFYHLAGNHWIDDVEEHAADLFVVIKDGYYGVLHEDGDLIVPIAYDEIELATAYDGQWHKGKQYDYK
;
A
#
# COMPACT_ATOMS: atom_id res chain seq x y z
N MET A 1 -8.31 24.63 -9.95
CA MET A 1 -8.17 23.19 -9.70
C MET A 1 -6.99 23.02 -8.76
N GLY A 2 -7.25 22.90 -7.46
CA GLY A 2 -6.18 22.71 -6.47
C GLY A 2 -5.65 21.29 -6.61
N PHE A 3 -4.36 21.13 -6.88
CA PHE A 3 -3.68 19.88 -6.55
C PHE A 3 -3.71 19.77 -5.03
N GLU A 4 -4.70 19.08 -4.48
CA GLU A 4 -4.60 18.57 -3.13
C GLU A 4 -3.33 17.72 -3.12
N ARG A 5 -2.31 18.21 -2.41
CA ARG A 5 -1.14 17.41 -2.09
C ARG A 5 -1.70 16.18 -1.40
N SER A 6 -1.74 15.04 -2.10
CA SER A 6 -2.05 13.76 -1.47
C SER A 6 -0.95 13.54 -0.43
N ILE A 7 -1.28 13.90 0.80
CA ILE A 7 -0.40 13.68 1.93
C ILE A 7 -0.57 12.20 2.21
N SER A 8 0.46 11.39 1.95
CA SER A 8 0.37 9.97 2.25
C SER A 8 -0.04 9.79 3.72
N PRO A 9 -1.04 8.95 4.04
CA PRO A 9 -1.55 8.79 5.40
C PRO A 9 -0.55 8.08 6.34
N LEU A 10 0.54 7.57 5.77
CA LEU A 10 1.68 6.98 6.45
C LEU A 10 2.71 8.05 6.84
N ILE A 11 2.93 8.18 8.14
CA ILE A 11 4.04 8.95 8.69
C ILE A 11 5.26 8.05 8.79
N LYS A 12 6.37 8.49 8.19
CA LYS A 12 7.66 7.85 8.40
C LYS A 12 8.28 8.31 9.72
N VAL A 13 8.58 7.37 10.61
CA VAL A 13 9.18 7.60 11.93
C VAL A 13 10.55 6.93 11.98
N LYS A 14 11.59 7.65 12.38
CA LYS A 14 12.92 7.07 12.56
C LYS A 14 13.18 6.73 14.02
N LYS A 15 13.41 5.45 14.33
CA LYS A 15 13.70 4.96 15.69
C LYS A 15 14.88 3.98 15.64
N GLU A 16 15.86 4.16 16.52
CA GLU A 16 17.02 3.25 16.64
C GLU A 16 17.77 3.01 15.32
N LYS A 17 17.89 4.07 14.50
CA LYS A 17 18.48 4.06 13.14
C LYS A 17 17.70 3.23 12.10
N LYS A 18 16.57 2.65 12.47
CA LYS A 18 15.61 2.03 11.57
C LYS A 18 14.47 3.00 11.28
N ASP A 19 13.91 2.87 10.08
CA ASP A 19 12.70 3.59 9.71
C ASP A 19 11.49 2.69 10.01
N PHE A 20 10.40 3.31 10.45
CA PHE A 20 9.11 2.70 10.74
C PHE A 20 8.03 3.57 10.09
N PHE A 21 6.84 3.01 9.94
CA PHE A 21 5.68 3.73 9.46
C PHE A 21 4.57 3.72 10.50
N TYR A 22 3.82 4.81 10.54
CA TYR A 22 2.67 4.95 11.40
C TYR A 22 1.49 5.47 10.59
N HIS A 23 0.41 4.69 10.56
CA HIS A 23 -0.82 5.11 9.93
C HIS A 23 -1.67 5.91 10.93
N LEU A 24 -1.92 7.19 10.62
CA LEU A 24 -2.63 8.09 11.53
C LEU A 24 -4.08 7.68 11.78
N ALA A 25 -4.85 7.43 10.71
CA ALA A 25 -6.29 7.21 10.81
C ALA A 25 -6.62 5.87 11.50
N GLY A 26 -6.05 4.77 11.00
CA GLY A 26 -6.19 3.43 11.61
C GLY A 26 -5.38 3.18 12.88
N ASN A 27 -4.51 4.12 13.28
CA ASN A 27 -3.67 3.99 14.49
C ASN A 27 -2.81 2.70 14.48
N HIS A 28 -2.21 2.39 13.33
CA HIS A 28 -1.41 1.18 13.12
C HIS A 28 0.09 1.50 13.03
N TRP A 29 0.89 0.82 13.86
CA TRP A 29 2.35 0.77 13.73
C TRP A 29 2.75 -0.29 12.72
N ILE A 30 3.63 0.09 11.81
CA ILE A 30 4.08 -0.70 10.66
C ILE A 30 5.61 -0.64 10.67
N ASP A 31 6.25 -1.79 10.51
CA ASP A 31 7.71 -1.86 10.46
C ASP A 31 8.21 -1.46 9.07
N ASP A 32 7.56 -1.96 8.03
CA ASP A 32 7.91 -1.67 6.64
C ASP A 32 6.70 -1.76 5.71
N VAL A 33 6.84 -1.21 4.50
CA VAL A 33 5.79 -1.25 3.45
C VAL A 33 6.44 -1.82 2.20
N GLU A 34 5.95 -2.98 1.76
CA GLU A 34 6.54 -3.69 0.62
C GLU A 34 6.00 -3.16 -0.71
N GLU A 35 4.68 -2.99 -0.79
CA GLU A 35 4.00 -2.57 -2.01
C GLU A 35 2.86 -1.58 -1.71
N HIS A 36 2.56 -0.73 -2.69
CA HIS A 36 1.41 0.17 -2.66
C HIS A 36 0.76 0.22 -4.04
N ALA A 37 -0.55 -0.04 -4.08
CA ALA A 37 -1.35 0.03 -5.30
C ALA A 37 -2.70 0.69 -5.01
N ALA A 38 -3.02 1.74 -5.77
CA ALA A 38 -4.20 2.58 -5.55
C ALA A 38 -4.25 3.08 -4.09
N ASP A 39 -5.21 2.58 -3.32
CA ASP A 39 -5.49 2.99 -1.94
C ASP A 39 -5.10 1.87 -0.93
N LEU A 40 -4.37 0.86 -1.40
CA LEU A 40 -3.95 -0.31 -0.65
C LEU A 40 -2.43 -0.31 -0.40
N PHE A 41 -2.06 -0.63 0.82
CA PHE A 41 -0.68 -0.79 1.27
C PHE A 41 -0.46 -2.23 1.74
N VAL A 42 0.53 -2.92 1.16
CA VAL A 42 1.06 -4.18 1.69
C VAL A 42 2.05 -3.83 2.78
N VAL A 43 1.65 -4.08 4.03
CA VAL A 43 2.39 -3.67 5.23
C VAL A 43 3.00 -4.87 5.93
N ILE A 44 4.19 -4.66 6.49
CA ILE A 44 4.93 -5.66 7.25
C ILE A 44 4.99 -5.22 8.71
N LYS A 45 4.67 -6.14 9.62
CA LYS A 45 4.84 -5.94 11.06
C LYS A 45 5.22 -7.25 11.74
N ASP A 46 6.25 -7.20 12.59
CA ASP A 46 6.77 -8.36 13.32
C ASP A 46 7.15 -9.53 12.38
N GLY A 47 7.47 -9.24 11.11
CA GLY A 47 7.81 -10.22 10.07
C GLY A 47 6.62 -10.83 9.32
N TYR A 48 5.39 -10.44 9.64
CA TYR A 48 4.18 -10.88 8.94
C TYR A 48 3.62 -9.77 8.06
N TYR A 49 2.84 -10.20 7.06
CA TYR A 49 2.23 -9.39 6.04
C TYR A 49 0.73 -9.19 6.30
N GLY A 50 0.25 -7.99 5.99
CA GLY A 50 -1.16 -7.63 5.93
C GLY A 50 -1.42 -6.58 4.87
N VAL A 51 -2.70 -6.25 4.67
CA VAL A 51 -3.14 -5.19 3.74
C VAL A 51 -3.90 -4.13 4.50
N LEU A 52 -3.43 -2.90 4.37
CA LEU A 52 -4.00 -1.72 4.99
C LEU A 52 -4.57 -0.80 3.91
N HIS A 53 -5.78 -0.30 4.11
CA HIS A 53 -6.38 0.73 3.27
C HIS A 53 -5.90 2.12 3.69
N GLU A 54 -5.91 3.10 2.79
CA GLU A 54 -5.53 4.51 3.09
C GLU A 54 -6.36 5.17 4.19
N ASP A 55 -7.59 4.68 4.39
CA ASP A 55 -8.51 5.15 5.44
C ASP A 55 -8.09 4.63 6.83
N GLY A 56 -7.20 3.64 6.86
CA GLY A 56 -6.71 3.00 8.08
C GLY A 56 -7.33 1.64 8.38
N ASP A 57 -8.24 1.17 7.53
CA ASP A 57 -8.85 -0.16 7.68
C ASP A 57 -7.87 -1.26 7.30
N LEU A 58 -7.67 -2.20 8.23
CA LEU A 58 -6.88 -3.40 7.99
C LEU A 58 -7.73 -4.45 7.26
N ILE A 59 -7.71 -4.42 5.93
CA ILE A 59 -8.51 -5.32 5.06
C ILE A 59 -8.05 -6.77 5.23
N VAL A 60 -6.72 -6.97 5.26
CA VAL A 60 -6.12 -8.29 5.49
C VAL A 60 -5.28 -8.19 6.76
N PRO A 61 -5.57 -9.01 7.79
CA PRO A 61 -4.83 -8.96 9.04
C PRO A 61 -3.35 -9.28 8.83
N ILE A 62 -2.49 -8.68 9.66
CA ILE A 62 -1.04 -8.89 9.62
C ILE A 62 -0.72 -10.24 10.27
N ALA A 63 -0.87 -11.32 9.51
CA ALA A 63 -0.78 -12.70 10.02
C ALA A 63 -0.27 -13.71 8.97
N TYR A 64 0.10 -13.25 7.78
CA TYR A 64 0.50 -14.10 6.67
C TYR A 64 2.00 -13.97 6.41
N ASP A 65 2.61 -15.02 5.85
CA ASP A 65 4.05 -15.02 5.55
C ASP A 65 4.39 -14.22 4.28
N GLU A 66 3.42 -14.02 3.37
CA GLU A 66 3.58 -13.30 2.10
C GLU A 66 2.21 -12.82 1.60
N ILE A 67 2.15 -11.67 0.94
CA ILE A 67 0.95 -11.16 0.24
C ILE A 67 1.38 -10.53 -1.08
N GLU A 68 0.77 -10.98 -2.18
CA GLU A 68 0.96 -10.40 -3.52
C GLU A 68 -0.37 -9.82 -4.02
N LEU A 69 -0.36 -8.56 -4.48
CA LEU A 69 -1.55 -7.96 -5.09
C LEU A 69 -1.70 -8.46 -6.54
N ALA A 70 -2.62 -9.42 -6.74
CA ALA A 70 -2.92 -9.99 -8.06
C ALA A 70 -3.42 -8.96 -9.11
N THR A 71 -3.68 -7.71 -8.71
CA THR A 71 -4.07 -6.60 -9.57
C THR A 71 -2.90 -5.83 -10.16
N ALA A 72 -1.65 -6.23 -9.91
CA ALA A 72 -0.53 -5.84 -10.77
C ALA A 72 -0.82 -6.42 -12.17
N TYR A 73 -1.66 -5.70 -12.93
CA TYR A 73 -1.89 -5.96 -14.33
C TYR A 73 -0.53 -5.78 -14.99
N ASP A 74 0.18 -6.89 -15.22
CA ASP A 74 1.35 -6.96 -16.09
C ASP A 74 0.83 -6.67 -17.50
N GLY A 75 0.58 -5.39 -17.75
CA GLY A 75 0.01 -4.91 -18.99
C GLY A 75 1.03 -5.18 -20.06
N GLN A 76 0.94 -6.36 -20.70
CA GLN A 76 1.48 -6.57 -22.03
C GLN A 76 0.72 -5.63 -22.96
N TRP A 77 1.16 -4.37 -23.02
CA TRP A 77 0.82 -3.45 -24.08
C TRP A 77 1.32 -4.06 -25.40
N HIS A 78 0.46 -4.79 -26.08
CA HIS A 78 0.67 -5.08 -27.49
C HIS A 78 0.34 -3.80 -28.27
N LYS A 79 1.38 -3.09 -28.71
CA LYS A 79 1.28 -1.99 -29.69
C LYS A 79 0.44 -2.46 -30.88
N GLY A 80 -0.82 -2.00 -30.99
CA GLY A 80 -1.68 -2.26 -32.15
C GLY A 80 -3.11 -2.76 -31.87
N LYS A 81 -3.55 -2.93 -30.62
CA LYS A 81 -4.99 -3.17 -30.35
C LYS A 81 -5.72 -1.86 -30.07
N GLN A 82 -6.55 -1.45 -31.02
CA GLN A 82 -7.51 -0.35 -30.87
C GLN A 82 -8.71 -0.87 -30.08
N TYR A 83 -8.99 -0.30 -28.91
CA TYR A 83 -10.17 -0.62 -28.12
C TYR A 83 -11.31 0.33 -28.52
N ASP A 84 -12.38 -0.26 -29.05
CA ASP A 84 -13.63 0.44 -29.37
C ASP A 84 -14.42 0.60 -28.06
N TYR A 85 -14.52 1.83 -27.56
CA TYR A 85 -15.46 2.16 -26.50
C TYR A 85 -16.81 2.45 -27.17
N LYS A 86 -17.83 1.64 -26.87
CA LYS A 86 -19.22 1.89 -27.29
C LYS A 86 -19.93 2.82 -26.34
#